data_AF-A0A534U9L4-F1
#
_entry.id   AF-A0A534U9L4-F1
#
_cell.length_a   1.000
_cell.length_b   1.000
_cell.length_c   1.000
_cell.angle_alpha   90.00
_cell.angle_beta   90.00
_cell.angle_gamma   90.00
#
_symmetry.space_group_name_H-M   'P 1'
#
loop_
_entity.id
_entity.type
_entity.pdbx_description
1 polymer ?
#
loop_
_entity_poly.entity_id
_entity_poly.type
_entity_poly.pdbx_seq_one_letter_code
_entity_poly.pdbx_strand_id
1 'polypeptide(L)' 'MEKNVRADQAALKELIDLGFQSTPVTIIDGQSVVGFDQAKIMELLGI' A
#
# COMPACT_ATOMS: atom_id res chain seq x y z
N MET A 1 -5.69 4.01 -7.31
CA MET A 1 -4.86 3.83 -8.52
C MET A 1 -3.80 2.79 -8.20
N GLU A 2 -3.61 1.77 -9.03
CA GLU A 2 -2.52 0.81 -8.85
C GLU A 2 -1.18 1.45 -9.23
N LYS A 3 -0.11 1.12 -8.48
CA LYS A 3 1.26 1.51 -8.79
C LYS A 3 2.16 0.27 -8.75
N ASN A 4 2.78 -0.06 -9.88
CA ASN A 4 3.66 -1.23 -9.99
C ASN A 4 5.13 -0.81 -9.83
N VAL A 5 5.70 -1.05 -8.65
CA VAL A 5 7.08 -0.67 -8.33
C VAL A 5 8.16 -1.39 -9.13
N ARG A 6 7.83 -2.47 -9.85
CA ARG A 6 8.76 -3.15 -10.77
C ARG A 6 8.83 -2.44 -12.13
N ALA A 7 7.72 -1.86 -12.57
CA ALA A 7 7.63 -1.18 -13.86
C ALA A 7 7.84 0.33 -13.76
N ASP A 8 7.61 0.93 -12.60
CA ASP A 8 7.68 2.37 -12.37
C ASP A 8 8.65 2.71 -11.22
N GLN A 9 9.75 3.38 -11.57
CA GLN A 9 10.78 3.82 -10.63
C GLN A 9 10.27 4.95 -9.71
N ALA A 10 9.35 5.79 -10.18
CA ALA A 10 8.73 6.82 -9.35
C ALA A 10 7.83 6.19 -8.28
N ALA A 11 7.08 5.14 -8.64
CA ALA A 11 6.31 4.35 -7.68
C ALA A 11 7.20 3.67 -6.63
N LEU A 12 8.35 3.11 -7.03
CA LEU A 12 9.32 2.55 -6.08
C LEU A 12 9.87 3.62 -5.13
N LYS A 13 10.25 4.79 -5.67
CA LYS A 13 10.74 5.90 -4.87
C LYS A 13 9.68 6.36 -3.86
N GLU A 14 8.44 6.51 -4.29
CA GLU A 14 7.32 6.88 -3.41
C GLU A 14 7.10 5.84 -2.29
N LEU A 15 7.14 4.55 -2.61
CA LEU A 15 7.03 3.47 -1.60
C LEU A 15 8.09 3.62 -0.50
N ILE A 16 9.34 3.89 -0.89
CA ILE A 16 10.48 4.07 0.02
C ILE A 16 10.34 5.38 0.81
N ASP A 17 9.95 6.47 0.16
CA ASP A 17 9.75 7.79 0.80
C ASP A 17 8.63 7.74 1.85
N LEU A 18 7.61 6.91 1.64
CA LEU A 18 6.55 6.62 2.61
C LEU A 18 7.02 5.70 3.76
N GLY A 19 8.25 5.19 3.71
CA GLY A 19 8.85 4.34 4.75
C GLY A 19 8.55 2.85 4.61
N PHE A 20 7.94 2.41 3.51
CA PHE A 20 7.64 1.00 3.27
C PHE A 20 8.80 0.28 2.59
N GLN A 21 9.00 -0.98 2.96
CA GLN A 21 10.10 -1.81 2.46
C GLN A 21 9.62 -3.04 1.67
N SER A 22 8.31 -3.26 1.60
CA SER A 22 7.70 -4.42 0.96
C SER A 22 6.39 -4.06 0.27
N THR A 23 5.97 -4.93 -0.64
CA THR A 23 4.70 -4.84 -1.36
C THR A 23 3.89 -6.12 -1.15
N PRO A 24 2.54 -6.09 -1.28
CA PRO A 24 1.72 -4.92 -1.58
C PRO A 24 1.58 -3.96 -0.40
N VAL A 25 1.28 -2.69 -0.69
CA VAL A 25 0.81 -1.71 0.31
C VAL A 25 -0.51 -1.15 -0.20
N THR A 26 -1.54 -1.26 0.62
CA THR A 26 -2.87 -0.75 0.32
C THR A 26 -3.11 0.49 1.18
N ILE A 27 -3.52 1.60 0.57
CA ILE A 27 -3.86 2.83 1.28
C ILE A 27 -5.36 3.05 1.17
N ILE A 28 -6.04 3.07 2.31
CA ILE A 28 -7.49 3.30 2.44
C ILE A 28 -7.66 4.54 3.32
N ASP A 29 -8.24 5.61 2.78
CA ASP A 29 -8.48 6.88 3.47
C ASP A 29 -7.25 7.42 4.24
N GLY A 30 -6.07 7.29 3.64
CA GLY A 30 -4.79 7.72 4.22
C GLY A 30 -4.17 6.74 5.20
N GLN A 31 -4.85 5.64 5.55
CA GLN A 31 -4.30 4.56 6.37
C GLN A 31 -3.66 3.49 5.49
N SER A 32 -2.40 3.15 5.79
CA SER A 32 -1.65 2.14 5.06
C SER A 32 -1.73 0.77 5.71
N VAL A 33 -1.97 -0.27 4.91
CA VAL A 33 -1.87 -1.68 5.26
C VAL A 33 -0.75 -2.31 4.43
N VAL A 34 0.25 -2.86 5.10
CA VAL A 34 1.38 -3.57 4.45
C VAL A 34 1.06 -5.05 4.35
N GLY A 35 1.31 -5.64 3.18
CA GLY A 35 0.94 -7.02 2.90
C GLY A 35 -0.56 -7.18 2.65
N PHE A 36 -1.09 -8.36 2.96
CA PHE A 36 -2.51 -8.68 2.80
C PHE A 36 -3.11 -9.08 4.14
N ASP A 37 -3.59 -8.08 4.89
CA ASP A 37 -4.36 -8.27 6.11
C ASP A 37 -5.85 -8.05 5.81
N GLN A 38 -6.55 -9.15 5.53
CA GLN A 38 -7.97 -9.11 5.16
C GLN A 38 -8.84 -8.53 6.27
N ALA A 39 -8.55 -8.85 7.54
CA ALA A 39 -9.33 -8.34 8.68
C ALA A 39 -9.17 -6.83 8.81
N LYS A 40 -7.94 -6.32 8.70
CA LYS A 40 -7.69 -4.89 8.75
C LYS A 40 -8.30 -4.14 7.56
N ILE A 41 -8.24 -4.73 6.36
CA ILE A 41 -8.86 -4.16 5.17
C ILE A 41 -10.38 -4.07 5.34
N MET A 42 -11.04 -5.12 5.83
CA MET A 42 -12.48 -5.12 6.12
C MET A 42 -12.86 -4.03 7.13
N GLU A 43 -12.11 -3.95 8.23
CA GLU A 43 -12.28 -2.91 9.26
C GLU A 43 -12.19 -1.49 8.67
N LEU A 44 -11.18 -1.22 7.84
CA LEU A 44 -10.97 0.09 7.21
C LEU A 44 -12.04 0.42 6.15
N LEU A 45 -12.61 -0.59 5.51
CA LEU A 45 -13.71 -0.43 4.55
C LEU A 45 -15.10 -0.35 5.22
N GLY A 46 -15.19 -0.66 6.52
CA GLY A 46 -16.45 -0.67 7.27
C GLY A 46 -17.39 -1.80 6.86
N ILE A 47 -16.85 -2.95 6.45
CA ILE A 47 -17.61 -4.13 6.00
C ILE A 47 -17.31 -5.39 6.82
#